data_AF-A0A943BCA6-F1
#
_entry.id   AF-A0A943BCA6-F1
#
_cell.length_a   1.000
_cell.length_b   1.000
_cell.length_c   1.000
_cell.angle_alpha   90.00
_cell.angle_beta   90.00
_cell.angle_gamma   90.00
#
_symmetry.space_group_name_H-M   'P 1'
#
loop_
_entity.id
_entity.type
_entity.pdbx_description
1 polymer ?
#
loop_
_entity_poly.entity_id
_entity_poly.type
_entity_poly.pdbx_seq_one_letter_code
_entity_poly.pdbx_strand_id
1 'polypeptide(L)' 'MLDISVFGDSFLKGVIYENNTYKVSQNRFSNMCEDILGVSIENKAKSGVQ' A
#
# COMPACT_ATOMS: atom_id res chain seq x y z
N MET A 1 13.89 -15.63 -3.69
CA MET A 1 13.13 -14.38 -3.84
C MET A 1 13.28 -13.62 -2.53
N LEU A 2 13.50 -12.31 -2.56
CA LEU A 2 13.64 -11.51 -1.33
C LEU A 2 12.23 -11.15 -0.88
N ASP A 3 11.77 -11.74 0.22
CA ASP A 3 10.42 -11.52 0.73
C ASP A 3 10.40 -10.26 1.61
N ILE A 4 10.18 -9.10 0.98
CA ILE A 4 10.07 -7.83 1.70
C ILE A 4 8.63 -7.68 2.20
N SER A 5 8.45 -7.68 3.52
CA SER A 5 7.20 -7.32 4.18
C SER A 5 7.27 -5.90 4.73
N VAL A 6 6.21 -5.11 4.54
CA VAL A 6 6.11 -3.76 5.10
C VAL A 6 4.90 -3.63 6.02
N PHE A 7 5.09 -2.94 7.13
CA PHE A 7 4.10 -2.76 8.19
C PHE A 7 3.94 -1.28 8.49
N GLY A 8 2.73 -0.84 8.80
CA GLY A 8 2.40 0.57 8.99
C GLY A 8 0.90 0.79 8.98
N ASP A 9 0.52 2.04 8.73
CA ASP A 9 -0.85 2.53 8.84
C ASP A 9 -1.55 2.70 7.47
N SER A 10 -2.61 3.51 7.46
CA SER A 10 -3.42 3.89 6.30
C SER A 10 -2.59 4.42 5.12
N PHE A 11 -1.53 5.20 5.38
CA PHE A 11 -0.69 5.79 4.32
C PHE A 11 0.07 4.70 3.57
N LEU A 12 0.76 3.82 4.29
CA LEU A 12 1.47 2.70 3.68
C LEU A 12 0.51 1.71 3.02
N LYS A 13 -0.69 1.52 3.62
CA LYS A 13 -1.75 0.70 3.01
C LYS A 13 -2.22 1.25 1.67
N GLY A 14 -2.00 2.55 1.42
CA GLY A 14 -2.43 3.26 0.23
C GLY A 14 -3.89 3.70 0.31
N VAL A 15 -4.41 3.92 1.51
CA VAL A 15 -5.79 4.41 1.69
C VAL A 15 -5.85 5.87 1.29
N ILE A 16 -6.78 6.19 0.39
CA ILE A 16 -7.11 7.55 -0.03
C ILE A 16 -8.59 7.81 0.22
N TYR A 17 -8.94 9.08 0.45
CA TYR A 17 -10.31 9.53 0.60
C TYR A 17 -10.75 10.25 -0.67
N GLU A 18 -11.75 9.70 -1.37
CA GLU A 18 -12.27 10.27 -2.60
C GLU A 18 -13.77 9.99 -2.70
N ASN A 19 -14.56 10.96 -3.18
CA ASN A 19 -16.02 10.84 -3.30
C ASN A 19 -16.70 10.38 -2.00
N ASN A 20 -16.31 11.00 -0.88
CA ASN A 20 -16.78 10.70 0.47
C ASN A 20 -16.55 9.26 0.97
N THR A 21 -15.67 8.49 0.32
CA THR A 21 -15.38 7.10 0.67
C THR A 21 -13.89 6.85 0.75
N TYR A 22 -13.46 6.00 1.70
CA TYR A 22 -12.09 5.49 1.75
C TYR A 22 -11.91 4.32 0.79
N LYS A 23 -10.84 4.34 0.00
CA LYS A 23 -10.47 3.23 -0.89
C LYS A 23 -8.95 3.03 -0.93
N VAL A 24 -8.53 1.84 -1.33
CA VAL A 24 -7.11 1.55 -1.54
C VAL A 24 -6.73 1.96 -2.97
N SER A 25 -5.77 2.86 -3.08
CA SER A 25 -5.18 3.30 -4.35
C SER A 25 -4.30 2.22 -4.95
N GLN A 26 -4.33 2.10 -6.27
CA GLN A 26 -3.34 1.29 -7.01
C GLN A 26 -1.98 1.99 -7.07
N ASN A 27 -1.93 3.32 -6.93
CA ASN A 27 -0.68 4.10 -6.85
C ASN A 27 -0.12 4.10 -5.43
N ARG A 28 -0.07 2.95 -4.78
CA ARG A 28 0.49 2.76 -3.44
C ARG A 28 1.95 2.31 -3.53
N PHE A 29 2.73 2.62 -2.50
CA PHE A 29 4.16 2.32 -2.41
C PHE A 29 4.52 0.89 -2.88
N SER A 30 3.83 -0.13 -2.38
CA SER A 30 4.13 -1.53 -2.72
C SER A 30 3.98 -1.83 -4.21
N ASN A 31 2.97 -1.27 -4.87
CA ASN A 31 2.77 -1.47 -6.31
C ASN A 31 3.83 -0.70 -7.10
N MET A 32 4.16 0.53 -6.68
CA MET A 32 5.22 1.33 -7.33
C MET A 32 6.59 0.66 -7.26
N CYS A 33 6.91 -0.03 -6.17
CA CYS A 33 8.15 -0.80 -6.05
C CYS A 33 8.18 -1.99 -7.03
N GLU A 34 7.05 -2.66 -7.24
CA GLU A 34 6.95 -3.73 -8.22
C GLU A 34 7.09 -3.18 -9.65
N ASP A 35 6.35 -2.11 -9.98
CA ASP A 35 6.32 -1.51 -11.31
C ASP A 35 7.65 -0.86 -11.73
N ILE A 36 8.33 -0.17 -10.80
CA ILE A 36 9.54 0.62 -11.11
C ILE A 36 10.82 -0.18 -10.87
N LEU A 37 10.84 -0.97 -9.79
CA LEU A 37 12.07 -1.65 -9.32
C LEU A 37 12.05 -3.16 -9.56
N GLY A 38 10.90 -3.74 -9.96
CA GLY A 38 10.75 -5.19 -10.07
C GLY A 38 10.79 -5.90 -8.71
N VAL A 39 10.51 -5.18 -7.62
CA VAL A 39 10.58 -5.70 -6.25
C VAL A 39 9.18 -5.96 -5.73
N SER A 40 8.85 -7.23 -5.49
CA SER A 40 7.60 -7.61 -4.84
C SER A 40 7.62 -7.25 -3.35
N ILE A 41 6.57 -6.57 -2.88
CA ILE A 41 6.42 -6.16 -1.48
C ILE A 41 5.10 -6.70 -0.92
N GLU A 42 5.19 -7.48 0.14
CA GLU A 42 4.03 -7.91 0.92
C GLU A 42 3.57 -6.78 1.86
N ASN A 43 2.51 -6.08 1.48
CA ASN A 43 1.96 -4.97 2.26
C ASN A 43 1.03 -5.44 3.38
N LYS A 44 1.58 -5.57 4.59
CA LYS A 44 0.89 -5.97 5.83
C LYS A 44 0.33 -4.78 6.62
N ALA A 45 0.36 -3.56 6.07
CA ALA A 45 -0.18 -2.38 6.73
C ALA A 45 -1.69 -2.52 7.03
N LYS A 46 -2.12 -1.83 8.10
CA LYS A 46 -3.50 -1.79 8.58
C LYS A 46 -4.00 -0.35 8.60
N SER A 47 -5.20 -0.13 8.07
CA SER A 47 -5.84 1.18 8.13
C SER A 47 -6.29 1.49 9.56
N GLY A 48 -6.03 2.71 10.02
CA GLY A 48 -6.65 3.25 11.24
C GLY A 48 -8.01 3.89 11.00
N VAL A 49 -8.40 4.09 9.73
CA VAL A 49 -9.72 4.60 9.34
C VAL A 49 -10.65 3.43 8.98
N GLN A 50 -11.89 3.48 9.49
CA GLN A 50 -12.99 2.58 9.15
C GLN A 50 -13.80 3.14 7.98
#